data_AF-A0A6J1PI19-F1
#
_entry.id   AF-A0A6J1PI19-F1
#
_cell.length_a   1.000
_cell.length_b   1.000
_cell.length_c   1.000
_cell.angle_alpha   90.00
_cell.angle_beta   90.00
_cell.angle_gamma   90.00
#
_symmetry.space_group_name_H-M   'P 1'
#
loop_
_entity.id
_entity.type
_entity.pdbx_description
1 polymer ?
#
loop_
_entity_poly.entity_id
_entity_poly.type
_entity_poly.pdbx_seq_one_letter_code
_entity_poly.pdbx_strand_id
1 'polypeptide(L)'
;MGPDNRLAQNEAMPKVDILKDAGKLKSTDIVYMKRLEEQNLQRGIRVQGYRKANNRTAIGLGLLVIGIYAYTIYSVKQEKFLDDFEMPEKTIEKAA
;
A
#
# COMPACT_ATOMS: atom_id res chain seq x y z
N MET A 1 -22.66 -8.60 -32.19
CA MET A 1 -22.19 -9.73 -31.37
C MET A 1 -20.68 -9.55 -31.24
N GLY A 2 -20.23 -8.93 -30.14
CA GLY A 2 -18.91 -8.32 -30.00
C GLY A 2 -17.78 -9.33 -29.68
N PRO A 3 -16.52 -8.98 -29.98
CA PRO A 3 -15.34 -9.83 -29.80
C PRO A 3 -14.81 -9.81 -28.35
N ASP A 4 -15.68 -9.96 -27.36
CA ASP A 4 -15.31 -9.75 -25.95
C ASP A 4 -14.82 -11.03 -25.26
N ASN A 5 -14.94 -12.19 -25.94
CA ASN A 5 -14.61 -13.50 -25.37
C ASN A 5 -13.11 -13.91 -25.43
N ARG A 6 -12.22 -13.07 -25.97
CA ARG A 6 -10.78 -13.40 -26.06
C ARG A 6 -9.98 -13.04 -24.81
N LEU A 7 -10.51 -12.19 -23.94
CA LEU A 7 -9.82 -11.77 -22.71
C LEU A 7 -10.06 -12.74 -21.55
N ALA A 8 -11.21 -13.40 -21.50
CA ALA A 8 -11.57 -14.37 -20.46
C ALA A 8 -10.81 -15.70 -20.55
N GLN A 9 -10.24 -16.06 -21.71
CA GLN A 9 -9.41 -17.27 -21.86
C GLN A 9 -7.99 -17.15 -21.29
N ASN A 10 -7.65 -16.01 -20.66
CA ASN A 10 -6.36 -15.80 -19.99
C ASN A 10 -6.38 -16.16 -18.49
N GLU A 11 -7.39 -16.90 -18.03
CA GLU A 11 -7.32 -17.60 -16.74
C GLU A 11 -6.30 -18.73 -16.87
N ALA A 12 -5.03 -18.39 -16.62
CA ALA A 12 -3.88 -19.27 -16.44
C ALA A 12 -3.89 -20.55 -17.30
N MET A 13 -3.13 -20.54 -18.40
CA MET A 13 -2.85 -21.75 -19.17
C MET A 13 -2.51 -22.92 -18.21
N PRO A 14 -3.13 -24.10 -18.40
CA PRO A 14 -2.87 -25.25 -17.55
C PRO A 14 -1.37 -25.56 -17.54
N LYS A 15 -0.85 -25.86 -16.35
CA LYS A 15 0.59 -26.09 -16.16
C LYS A 15 1.01 -27.29 -17.02
N VAL A 16 2.04 -27.11 -17.84
CA VAL A 16 2.55 -28.16 -18.73
C VAL A 16 3.19 -29.26 -17.89
N ASP A 17 2.65 -30.48 -17.99
CA ASP A 17 3.20 -31.67 -17.35
C ASP A 17 4.29 -32.26 -18.25
N ILE A 18 5.55 -31.94 -17.93
CA ILE A 18 6.74 -32.31 -18.72
C ILE A 18 6.81 -33.84 -18.98
N LEU A 19 6.32 -34.66 -18.05
CA LEU A 19 6.31 -36.13 -18.16
C LEU A 19 5.19 -36.67 -19.05
N LYS A 20 4.03 -35.99 -19.12
CA LYS A 20 2.89 -36.41 -19.94
C LYS A 20 2.97 -35.89 -21.37
N ASP A 21 3.56 -34.71 -21.56
CA ASP A 21 3.68 -34.04 -22.87
C ASP A 21 5.08 -34.14 -23.48
N ALA A 22 5.97 -34.95 -22.91
CA ALA A 22 7.36 -35.15 -23.40
C ALA A 22 7.44 -35.49 -24.89
N GLY A 23 6.45 -36.22 -25.43
CA GLY A 23 6.39 -36.59 -26.86
C GLY A 23 6.01 -35.44 -27.80
N LYS A 24 5.47 -34.33 -27.27
CA LYS A 24 5.06 -33.14 -28.03
C LYS A 24 6.03 -31.97 -27.90
N LEU A 25 6.94 -32.03 -26.92
CA LEU A 25 7.90 -30.96 -26.61
C LEU A 25 9.21 -31.20 -27.35
N LYS A 26 9.61 -30.23 -28.19
CA LYS A 26 10.93 -30.27 -28.82
C LYS A 26 12.00 -29.93 -27.79
N SER A 27 13.19 -30.52 -27.89
CA SER A 27 14.32 -30.24 -26.97
C SER A 27 14.66 -28.74 -26.90
N THR A 28 14.44 -28.03 -28.00
CA THR A 28 14.59 -26.58 -28.13
C THR A 28 13.58 -25.81 -27.25
N ASP A 29 12.33 -26.28 -27.17
CA ASP A 29 11.27 -25.63 -26.38
C ASP A 29 11.58 -25.68 -24.89
N ILE A 30 12.19 -26.76 -24.42
CA ILE A 30 12.61 -26.94 -23.02
C ILE A 30 13.65 -25.89 -22.61
N VAL A 31 14.61 -25.58 -23.50
CA VAL A 31 15.64 -24.56 -23.24
C VAL A 31 15.02 -23.16 -23.18
N TYR A 32 14.10 -22.85 -24.09
CA TYR A 32 13.38 -21.58 -24.06
C TYR A 32 12.49 -21.46 -22.82
N MET A 33 11.81 -22.53 -22.41
CA MET A 33 10.97 -22.57 -21.21
C MET A 33 11.80 -22.26 -19.96
N LYS A 34 12.96 -22.90 -19.82
CA LYS A 34 13.87 -22.66 -18.69
C LYS A 34 14.39 -21.23 -18.65
N ARG A 35 14.78 -20.67 -19.79
CA ARG A 35 15.20 -19.26 -19.87
C ARG A 35 14.07 -18.30 -19.51
N LEU A 36 12.85 -18.59 -19.93
CA LEU A 36 11.68 -17.76 -19.62
C LEU A 36 11.35 -17.79 -18.13
N GLU A 37 11.46 -18.96 -17.50
CA GLU A 37 11.27 -19.15 -16.06
C GLU A 37 12.27 -18.31 -15.25
N GLU A 38 13.56 -18.37 -15.61
CA GLU A 38 14.61 -17.57 -14.96
C GLU A 38 14.33 -16.06 -15.08
N GLN A 39 13.87 -15.59 -16.24
CA GLN A 39 13.50 -14.19 -16.44
C GLN A 39 12.26 -13.80 -15.62
N ASN A 40 11.24 -14.65 -15.55
CA ASN A 40 10.04 -14.40 -14.76
C ASN A 40 10.35 -14.37 -13.26
N LEU A 41 11.24 -15.24 -12.79
CA LEU A 41 11.71 -15.23 -11.41
C LEU A 41 12.40 -13.90 -11.08
N GLN A 42 13.32 -13.43 -11.93
CA GLN A 42 14.01 -12.16 -11.74
C GLN A 42 13.03 -10.97 -11.71
N ARG A 43 12.04 -10.95 -12.61
CA ARG A 43 10.98 -9.94 -12.63
C ARG A 43 10.15 -9.98 -11.35
N GLY A 44 9.77 -11.17 -10.90
CA GLY A 44 9.02 -11.38 -9.66
C GLY A 44 9.75 -10.85 -8.43
N ILE A 45 11.04 -11.20 -8.28
CA ILE A 45 11.89 -10.73 -7.17
C ILE A 45 12.00 -9.19 -7.20
N ARG A 46 12.22 -8.61 -8.39
CA ARG A 46 12.35 -7.16 -8.55
C ARG A 46 11.07 -6.43 -8.15
N VAL A 47 9.91 -6.91 -8.61
CA VAL A 47 8.60 -6.33 -8.25
C VAL A 47 8.34 -6.44 -6.75
N GLN A 48 8.67 -7.58 -6.14
CA GLN A 48 8.54 -7.74 -4.68
C GLN A 48 9.41 -6.75 -3.90
N GLY A 49 10.63 -6.48 -4.39
CA GLY A 49 11.51 -5.46 -3.82
C GLY A 49 10.86 -4.07 -3.81
N TYR A 50 10.35 -3.61 -4.96
CA TYR A 50 9.67 -2.32 -5.07
C TYR A 50 8.41 -2.24 -4.20
N ARG A 51 7.60 -3.31 -4.15
CA ARG A 51 6.40 -3.36 -3.30
C ARG A 51 6.74 -3.20 -1.82
N LYS A 52 7.79 -3.88 -1.35
CA LYS A 52 8.24 -3.76 0.06
C LYS A 52 8.78 -2.37 0.36
N ALA A 53 9.49 -1.73 -0.56
CA ALA A 53 9.98 -0.37 -0.39
C ALA A 53 8.83 0.64 -0.37
N ASN A 54 7.88 0.53 -1.31
CA ASN A 54 6.73 1.41 -1.40
C ASN A 54 5.79 1.31 -0.20
N ASN A 55 5.61 0.11 0.37
CA ASN A 55 4.84 -0.04 1.59
C ASN A 55 5.52 0.66 2.78
N ARG A 56 6.85 0.61 2.89
CA ARG A 56 7.58 1.30 3.96
C ARG A 56 7.47 2.82 3.83
N THR A 57 7.61 3.35 2.62
CA THR A 57 7.46 4.80 2.39
C THR A 57 6.03 5.27 2.65
N ALA A 58 5.02 4.50 2.24
CA ALA A 58 3.62 4.79 2.55
C ALA A 58 3.35 4.84 4.06
N ILE A 59 3.86 3.86 4.82
CA ILE A 59 3.74 3.85 6.28
C ILE A 59 4.45 5.06 6.90
N GLY A 60 5.68 5.37 6.46
CA GLY A 60 6.44 6.51 6.96
C GLY A 60 5.72 7.84 6.74
N LEU A 61 5.18 8.07 5.54
CA LEU A 61 4.40 9.26 5.22
C LEU A 61 3.09 9.32 6.01
N GLY A 62 2.40 8.19 6.16
CA GLY A 62 1.17 8.10 6.96
C GLY A 62 1.40 8.48 8.42
N LEU A 63 2.43 7.90 9.05
CA LEU A 63 2.79 8.21 10.44
C LEU A 63 3.24 9.67 10.61
N LEU A 64 3.96 10.23 9.63
CA LEU A 64 4.35 11.64 9.64
C LEU A 64 3.14 12.57 9.71
N VAL A 65 2.16 12.36 8.82
CA VAL A 65 0.94 13.19 8.75
C VAL A 65 0.12 13.04 10.03
N ILE A 66 -0.07 11.80 10.52
CA ILE A 66 -0.76 11.54 11.78
C ILE A 66 -0.05 12.23 12.95
N GLY A 67 1.28 12.18 12.99
CA GLY A 67 2.09 12.82 14.03
C GLY A 67 1.93 14.34 14.05
N ILE A 68 1.98 14.99 12.89
CA ILE A 68 1.75 16.44 12.78
C ILE A 68 0.35 16.78 13.28
N TYR A 69 -0.68 16.08 12.79
CA TYR A 69 -2.07 16.35 13.16
C TYR A 69 -2.32 16.16 14.66
N ALA A 70 -1.80 15.07 15.23
CA ALA A 70 -1.90 14.81 16.67
C ALA A 70 -1.19 15.89 17.49
N TYR A 71 0.01 16.33 17.05
CA TYR A 71 0.74 17.40 17.70
C TYR A 71 0.03 18.75 17.63
N THR A 72 -0.61 19.06 16.50
CA THR A 72 -1.41 20.28 16.34
C THR A 72 -2.56 20.30 17.34
N ILE A 73 -3.35 19.22 17.42
CA ILE A 73 -4.47 19.15 18.37
C ILE A 73 -3.98 19.22 19.81
N TYR A 74 -2.89 18.51 20.14
CA TYR A 74 -2.29 18.53 21.47
C TYR A 74 -1.80 19.94 21.85
N SER A 75 -1.19 20.67 20.92
CA SER A 75 -0.76 22.05 21.14
C SER A 75 -1.94 22.99 21.31
N VAL A 76 -2.98 22.88 20.48
CA VAL A 76 -4.21 23.68 20.61
C VAL A 76 -4.90 23.45 21.97
N LYS A 77 -4.90 22.22 22.47
CA LYS A 77 -5.46 21.89 23.80
C LYS A 77 -4.69 22.52 24.96
N GLN A 78 -3.39 22.78 24.79
CA GLN A 78 -2.58 23.46 25.82
C GLN A 78 -2.88 24.95 25.91
N GLU A 79 -3.40 25.58 24.85
CA GLU A 79 -3.77 26.98 24.91
C GLU A 79 -5.06 27.16 25.74
N LYS A 80 -5.03 28.08 26.71
CA LYS A 80 -6.16 28.45 27.58
C LYS A 80 -7.19 29.32 26.86
N PHE A 81 -7.45 29.02 25.59
CA PHE A 81 -8.11 29.92 24.63
C PHE A 81 -9.56 30.30 25.01
N LEU A 82 -10.26 29.48 25.80
CA LEU A 82 -11.67 29.69 26.16
C LEU A 82 -11.94 29.88 27.66
N ASP A 83 -10.90 29.90 28.49
CA ASP A 83 -11.03 29.98 29.96
C ASP A 83 -10.88 31.42 30.47
N ASP A 84 -10.52 32.37 29.60
CA ASP A 84 -10.38 33.80 29.90
C ASP A 84 -11.69 34.59 29.64
N PHE A 85 -12.81 33.90 29.38
CA PHE A 85 -14.14 34.52 29.26
C PHE A 85 -14.96 34.51 30.56
N GLU A 86 -14.46 33.94 31.65
CA GLU A 86 -15.10 34.09 32.97
C GLU A 86 -14.95 35.55 33.44
N MET A 87 -16.05 36.30 33.38
CA MET A 87 -16.11 37.68 33.90
C MET A 87 -15.65 37.69 35.37
N PRO A 88 -14.76 38.61 35.78
CA PRO A 88 -14.34 38.69 37.17
C PRO A 88 -15.58 38.84 38.06
N GLU A 89 -15.65 38.05 39.13
CA GLU A 89 -16.71 38.15 40.13
C GLU A 89 -16.88 39.62 40.52
N LYS A 90 -18.09 40.16 40.36
CA LYS A 90 -18.40 41.53 40.77
C LYS A 90 -18.19 41.61 42.27
N THR A 91 -17.06 42.16 42.69
CA THR A 91 -16.82 42.54 44.08
C THR A 91 -17.81 43.64 44.41
N ILE A 92 -18.92 43.27 45.06
CA ILE A 92 -19.79 44.24 45.71
C ILE A 92 -18.98 44.73 46.91
N GLU A 93 -18.27 45.86 46.75
CA GLU A 93 -17.82 46.64 47.89
C GLU A 93 -19.06 46.99 48.72
N LYS A 94 -19.16 46.39 49.91
CA LYS A 94 -20.11 46.85 50.91
C LYS A 94 -19.69 48.27 51.29
N ALA A 95 -20.46 49.25 50.81
CA ALA A 95 -20.38 50.62 51.28
C ALA A 95 -20.86 50.68 52.74
N ALA A 96 -19.97 51.25 53.57
CA ALA A 96 -20.15 51.75 54.95
C ALA A 96 -20.43 50.72 56.07
#